data_AF-A0A4U0F8R1-F1
#
_entry.id   AF-A0A4U0F8R1-F1
#
_cell.length_a   1.000
_cell.length_b   1.000
_cell.length_c   1.000
_cell.angle_alpha   90.00
_cell.angle_beta   90.00
_cell.angle_gamma   90.00
#
_symmetry.space_group_name_H-M   'P 1'
#
loop_
_entity.id
_entity.type
_entity.pdbx_description
1 polymer ?
#
loop_
_entity_poly.entity_id
_entity_poly.type
_entity_poly.pdbx_seq_one_letter_code
_entity_poly.pdbx_strand_id
1 'polypeptide(L)'
;MKDSKPEWYGRLKKGPFVEAAFDAEMRQRVTERIYRISPQTRNRRLGLWAAAGVTAVLLICAVILLPSIRSHFHSPSASPGSVANPAGMTESFVRKNLHVGMTQDEVRRVFGQMYEAHAAARSFPSSHQEDPYDLNTWASVNIWRYDYNVQNGYQVNWGEESLDFDVAGMESGKIESQLIIVWEDNMVNRAIFKYKTWDGIATTQIGPGVDEPPPASAEARTEVLRAVGESSFGTFELRPVAGTSEKIQPLGAPSCLGLETDVNIAGDYELFFRDKNGALQSVYSLNGLEFIQHNEEPVAMRKFDFPDVELFLLIPRYTDCHGLEVYAFGVDKQSGKPSVFPFKTRDQHATVWTTSPVNLPVLENGSLIIEGGRGAGTDGAVRYTFKPDLGKRVLMLESQEQIP
;
A
#
# COMPACT_ATOMS: atom_id res chain seq x y z
N MET A 1 24.36 -28.48 39.55
CA MET A 1 24.28 -29.87 39.05
C MET A 1 24.50 -29.81 37.55
N LYS A 2 25.44 -30.59 37.00
CA LYS A 2 25.67 -30.66 35.55
C LYS A 2 24.72 -31.72 35.01
N ASP A 3 23.52 -31.31 34.64
CA ASP A 3 22.57 -32.24 34.04
C ASP A 3 23.11 -32.68 32.68
N SER A 4 23.35 -33.99 32.58
CA SER A 4 23.81 -34.64 31.37
C SER A 4 22.80 -34.38 30.26
N LYS A 5 23.27 -33.83 29.13
CA LYS A 5 22.43 -33.54 27.98
C LYS A 5 21.65 -34.81 27.56
N PRO A 6 20.35 -34.68 27.25
CA PRO A 6 19.53 -35.81 26.83
C PRO A 6 20.14 -36.56 25.63
N GLU A 7 19.95 -37.88 25.59
CA GLU A 7 20.54 -38.79 24.59
C GLU A 7 20.27 -38.37 23.13
N TRP A 8 19.12 -37.71 22.87
CA TRP A 8 18.74 -37.25 21.54
C TRP A 8 19.70 -36.21 20.94
N TYR A 9 20.44 -35.45 21.77
CA TYR A 9 21.51 -34.55 21.29
C TYR A 9 22.64 -35.31 20.57
N GLY A 10 22.90 -36.56 20.97
CA GLY A 10 23.89 -37.42 20.31
C GLY A 10 23.42 -37.93 18.95
N ARG A 11 22.11 -38.06 18.77
CA ARG A 11 21.49 -38.53 17.51
C ARG A 11 21.44 -37.42 16.45
N LEU A 12 21.18 -36.19 16.86
CA LEU A 12 21.18 -35.01 15.97
C LEU A 12 22.56 -34.71 15.38
N LYS A 13 23.63 -34.99 16.13
CA LYS A 13 25.01 -34.86 15.65
C LYS A 13 25.35 -35.83 14.50
N LYS A 14 24.54 -36.88 14.32
CA LYS A 14 24.73 -37.87 13.26
C LYS A 14 23.88 -37.63 12.01
N GLY A 15 22.89 -36.71 12.07
CA GLY A 15 22.00 -36.36 10.95
C GLY A 15 21.22 -37.54 10.34
N PRO A 16 20.09 -37.32 9.65
CA PRO A 16 19.48 -38.36 8.81
C PRO A 16 20.23 -38.56 7.47
N PHE A 17 21.23 -37.72 7.19
CA PHE A 17 22.02 -37.73 5.97
C PHE A 17 23.39 -38.35 6.29
N VAL A 18 23.51 -39.65 6.05
CA VAL A 18 24.75 -40.42 6.26
C VAL A 18 25.85 -40.02 5.25
N GLU A 19 25.47 -39.29 4.21
CA GLU A 19 26.36 -38.75 3.19
C GLU A 19 26.38 -37.22 3.24
N ALA A 20 27.56 -36.63 3.09
CA ALA A 20 27.72 -35.19 3.10
C ALA A 20 26.84 -34.58 2.00
N ALA A 21 25.86 -33.76 2.39
CA ALA A 21 24.88 -33.12 1.49
C ALA A 21 25.49 -32.26 0.37
N PHE A 22 26.82 -32.05 0.40
CA PHE A 22 27.59 -31.42 -0.65
C PHE A 22 28.87 -32.22 -0.86
N ASP A 23 28.93 -32.96 -1.97
CA ASP A 23 30.16 -33.57 -2.43
C ASP A 23 31.21 -32.49 -2.79
N ALA A 24 32.47 -32.91 -2.91
CA ALA A 24 33.59 -32.00 -3.18
C ALA A 24 33.41 -31.24 -4.50
N GLU A 25 32.75 -31.87 -5.48
CA GLU A 25 32.51 -31.29 -6.79
C GLU A 25 31.46 -30.17 -6.72
N MET A 26 30.40 -30.35 -5.94
CA MET A 26 29.35 -29.36 -5.73
C MET A 26 29.88 -28.14 -4.97
N ARG A 27 30.79 -28.34 -4.00
CA ARG A 27 31.50 -27.23 -3.34
C ARG A 27 32.37 -26.46 -4.33
N GLN A 28 33.06 -27.17 -5.23
CA GLN A 28 33.89 -26.54 -6.26
C GLN A 28 33.04 -25.72 -7.25
N ARG A 29 31.90 -26.26 -7.71
CA ARG A 29 30.96 -25.53 -8.60
C ARG A 29 30.37 -24.29 -7.94
N VAL A 30 30.00 -24.35 -6.67
CA VAL A 30 29.48 -23.18 -5.93
C VAL A 30 30.57 -22.11 -5.80
N THR A 31 31.80 -22.52 -5.50
CA THR A 31 32.95 -21.60 -5.39
C THR A 31 33.25 -20.93 -6.75
N GLU A 32 33.26 -21.68 -7.84
CA GLU A 32 33.41 -21.12 -9.20
C GLU A 32 32.28 -20.15 -9.58
N ARG A 33 31.04 -20.42 -9.14
CA ARG A 33 29.89 -19.52 -9.38
C ARG A 33 30.05 -18.20 -8.63
N ILE A 34 30.51 -18.25 -7.38
CA ILE A 34 30.77 -17.06 -6.57
C ILE A 34 31.88 -16.19 -7.20
N TYR A 35 32.95 -16.82 -7.71
CA TYR A 35 34.03 -16.08 -8.37
C TYR A 35 33.65 -15.55 -9.76
N ARG A 36 32.71 -16.19 -10.48
CA ARG A 36 32.17 -15.66 -11.75
C ARG A 36 31.21 -14.48 -11.58
N ILE A 37 30.59 -14.32 -10.41
CA ILE A 37 29.59 -13.26 -10.15
C ILE A 37 30.23 -12.02 -9.48
N SER A 38 31.55 -11.96 -9.33
CA SER A 38 32.25 -10.74 -8.92
C SER A 38 32.24 -9.72 -10.08
N PRO A 39 31.57 -8.55 -9.95
CA PRO A 39 31.53 -7.56 -11.02
C PRO A 39 32.90 -6.90 -11.16
N GLN A 40 33.53 -7.20 -12.29
CA GLN A 40 34.74 -6.57 -12.77
C GLN A 40 34.41 -5.19 -13.36
N THR A 41 34.12 -4.21 -12.52
CA THR A 41 34.01 -2.79 -12.96
C THR A 41 34.69 -1.85 -11.97
N ARG A 42 36.02 -1.84 -12.02
CA ARG A 42 36.80 -0.66 -11.64
C ARG A 42 37.90 -0.43 -12.66
N ASN A 43 37.99 0.84 -13.08
CA ASN A 43 39.09 1.50 -13.79
C ASN A 43 39.14 1.34 -15.32
N ARG A 44 38.30 2.12 -16.01
CA ARG A 44 38.67 2.62 -17.34
C ARG A 44 37.93 3.89 -17.78
N ARG A 45 38.07 5.01 -17.03
CA ARG A 45 37.87 6.38 -17.57
C ARG A 45 38.76 7.40 -16.86
N LEU A 46 40.05 7.38 -17.21
CA LEU A 46 40.98 8.49 -17.05
C LEU A 46 41.61 8.71 -18.43
N GLY A 47 41.24 9.79 -19.11
CA GLY A 47 41.72 10.13 -20.44
C GLY A 47 40.62 10.63 -21.37
N LEU A 48 39.96 11.74 -21.04
CA LEU A 48 39.08 12.47 -21.98
C LEU A 48 38.80 13.93 -21.52
N TRP A 49 39.77 14.58 -20.87
CA TRP A 49 39.69 15.99 -20.46
C TRP A 49 40.87 16.83 -20.96
N ALA A 50 41.30 16.61 -22.21
CA ALA A 50 42.30 17.44 -22.88
C ALA A 50 41.85 17.98 -24.26
N ALA A 51 40.57 17.85 -24.63
CA ALA A 51 40.08 18.25 -25.95
C ALA A 51 38.75 19.05 -25.93
N ALA A 52 38.37 19.64 -24.78
CA ALA A 52 37.17 20.48 -24.65
C ALA A 52 37.47 21.96 -24.34
N GLY A 53 38.73 22.39 -24.50
CA GLY A 53 39.17 23.77 -24.23
C GLY A 53 39.21 24.71 -25.44
N VAL A 54 39.01 24.20 -26.67
CA VAL A 54 39.21 25.00 -27.90
C VAL A 54 37.90 25.31 -28.65
N THR A 55 36.80 24.63 -28.34
CA THR A 55 35.49 24.86 -29.00
C THR A 55 34.60 25.88 -28.29
N ALA A 56 34.84 26.19 -27.00
CA ALA A 56 34.04 27.16 -26.25
C ALA A 56 34.36 28.64 -26.56
N VAL A 57 35.54 28.94 -27.11
CA VAL A 57 35.95 30.32 -27.45
C VAL A 57 35.45 30.73 -28.84
N LEU A 58 35.25 29.79 -29.77
CA LEU A 58 34.75 30.08 -31.12
C LEU A 58 33.22 30.26 -31.18
N LEU A 59 32.46 29.68 -30.25
CA LEU A 59 31.01 29.85 -30.19
C LEU A 59 30.58 31.19 -29.55
N ILE A 60 31.41 31.79 -28.70
CA ILE A 60 31.12 33.09 -28.08
C ILE A 60 31.38 34.26 -29.07
N CYS A 61 32.32 34.10 -30.01
CA CYS A 61 32.57 35.12 -31.04
C CYS A 61 31.52 35.16 -32.16
N ALA A 62 30.74 34.09 -32.36
CA ALA A 62 29.71 34.04 -33.41
C ALA A 62 28.38 34.71 -33.02
N VAL A 63 28.14 35.00 -31.74
CA VAL A 63 26.89 35.58 -31.23
C VAL A 63 26.90 37.12 -31.23
N ILE A 64 28.06 37.76 -31.43
CA ILE A 64 28.20 39.23 -31.32
C ILE A 64 28.10 39.97 -32.68
N LEU A 65 27.98 39.27 -33.82
CA LEU A 65 28.06 39.90 -35.15
C LEU A 65 26.93 39.57 -36.15
N LEU A 66 25.66 39.53 -35.71
CA LEU A 66 24.54 39.58 -36.66
C LEU A 66 23.45 40.60 -36.25
N PRO A 67 23.20 41.64 -37.08
CA PRO A 67 22.11 42.58 -36.88
C PRO A 67 20.79 42.03 -37.46
N SER A 68 19.72 42.21 -36.68
CA SER A 68 18.32 42.47 -37.05
C SER A 68 17.82 42.04 -38.44
N ILE A 69 17.07 40.94 -38.52
CA ILE A 69 15.93 40.81 -39.47
C ILE A 69 14.73 40.21 -38.73
N ARG A 70 13.65 40.99 -38.66
CA ARG A 70 12.30 40.58 -38.25
C ARG A 70 11.69 39.64 -39.30
N SER A 71 10.94 38.62 -38.89
CA SER A 71 9.55 38.43 -39.35
C SER A 71 8.84 37.26 -38.63
N HIS A 72 7.65 37.59 -38.16
CA HIS A 72 6.45 36.77 -37.95
C HIS A 72 6.54 35.25 -38.11
N PHE A 73 6.32 34.52 -37.02
CA PHE A 73 5.17 33.62 -36.87
C PHE A 73 4.82 33.51 -35.38
N HIS A 74 3.71 34.15 -35.01
CA HIS A 74 2.98 33.87 -33.78
C HIS A 74 2.07 32.68 -34.07
N SER A 75 2.25 31.58 -33.35
CA SER A 75 1.20 30.60 -33.10
C SER A 75 1.05 30.52 -31.58
N PRO A 76 0.00 31.12 -30.98
CA PRO A 76 -0.31 30.84 -29.60
C PRO A 76 -0.88 29.42 -29.56
N SER A 77 -0.10 28.47 -29.05
CA SER A 77 -0.64 27.26 -28.47
C SER A 77 -1.43 27.68 -27.23
N ALA A 78 -2.72 27.92 -27.44
CA ALA A 78 -3.68 28.11 -26.38
C ALA A 78 -3.66 26.87 -25.48
N SER A 79 -3.24 27.03 -24.22
CA SER A 79 -3.54 26.07 -23.16
C SER A 79 -5.05 26.12 -22.91
N PRO A 80 -5.81 25.05 -23.19
CA PRO A 80 -7.22 25.01 -22.87
C PRO A 80 -7.38 24.69 -21.37
N GLY A 81 -8.10 25.55 -20.65
CA GLY A 81 -8.88 25.13 -19.49
C GLY A 81 -8.15 24.94 -18.15
N SER A 82 -7.47 25.97 -17.66
CA SER A 82 -7.20 26.10 -16.21
C SER A 82 -8.53 26.33 -15.48
N VAL A 83 -9.22 25.26 -15.08
CA VAL A 83 -10.22 25.35 -14.00
C VAL A 83 -9.46 25.68 -12.72
N ALA A 84 -9.77 26.83 -12.14
CA ALA A 84 -9.16 27.31 -10.92
C ALA A 84 -9.56 26.41 -9.74
N ASN A 85 -8.72 25.41 -9.43
CA ASN A 85 -8.69 24.83 -8.09
C ASN A 85 -7.27 24.30 -7.79
N PRO A 86 -6.53 24.89 -6.84
CA PRO A 86 -5.16 24.50 -6.51
C PRO A 86 -5.07 23.25 -5.62
N ALA A 87 -6.17 22.53 -5.41
CA ALA A 87 -6.17 21.22 -4.78
C ALA A 87 -6.16 20.17 -5.90
N GLY A 88 -5.11 19.33 -5.95
CA GLY A 88 -4.97 18.28 -6.96
C GLY A 88 -6.18 17.35 -7.06
N MET A 89 -6.27 16.64 -8.19
CA MET A 89 -7.33 15.66 -8.40
C MET A 89 -7.16 14.51 -7.41
N THR A 90 -8.13 14.30 -6.53
CA THR A 90 -8.08 13.26 -5.48
C THR A 90 -8.98 12.08 -5.83
N GLU A 91 -8.68 10.90 -5.30
CA GLU A 91 -9.54 9.72 -5.42
C GLU A 91 -10.97 10.02 -4.97
N SER A 92 -11.14 10.67 -3.82
CA SER A 92 -12.45 10.99 -3.26
C SER A 92 -13.28 11.87 -4.21
N PHE A 93 -12.65 12.80 -4.91
CA PHE A 93 -13.31 13.64 -5.89
C PHE A 93 -13.72 12.83 -7.12
N VAL A 94 -12.82 11.99 -7.66
CA VAL A 94 -13.12 11.16 -8.83
C VAL A 94 -14.28 10.20 -8.53
N ARG A 95 -14.22 9.45 -7.42
CA ARG A 95 -15.30 8.52 -7.03
C ARG A 95 -16.64 9.20 -6.81
N LYS A 96 -16.64 10.42 -6.26
CA LYS A 96 -17.86 11.15 -5.98
C LYS A 96 -18.53 11.71 -7.24
N ASN A 97 -17.76 12.07 -8.26
CA ASN A 97 -18.26 12.82 -9.41
C ASN A 97 -18.17 12.05 -10.75
N LEU A 98 -17.63 10.84 -10.76
CA LEU A 98 -17.60 9.96 -11.93
C LEU A 98 -18.30 8.64 -11.60
N HIS A 99 -19.30 8.28 -12.40
CA HIS A 99 -19.99 7.01 -12.31
C HIS A 99 -20.29 6.46 -13.71
N VAL A 100 -20.57 5.16 -13.79
CA VAL A 100 -21.02 4.48 -15.01
C VAL A 100 -22.29 5.16 -15.54
N GLY A 101 -22.44 5.21 -16.85
CA GLY A 101 -23.59 5.81 -17.52
C GLY A 101 -23.51 7.33 -17.71
N MET A 102 -22.51 8.02 -17.14
CA MET A 102 -22.33 9.45 -17.42
C MET A 102 -22.12 9.69 -18.92
N THR A 103 -22.77 10.72 -19.45
CA THR A 103 -22.54 11.18 -20.82
C THR A 103 -21.22 11.96 -20.91
N GLN A 104 -20.69 12.06 -22.12
CA GLN A 104 -19.52 12.89 -22.44
C GLN A 104 -19.66 14.34 -21.94
N ASP A 105 -20.85 14.93 -22.04
CA ASP A 105 -21.07 16.32 -21.61
C ASP A 105 -21.16 16.48 -20.09
N GLU A 106 -21.62 15.45 -19.37
CA GLU A 106 -21.56 15.42 -17.90
C GLU A 106 -20.13 15.32 -17.41
N VAL A 107 -19.33 14.43 -18.02
CA VAL A 107 -17.91 14.32 -17.69
C VAL A 107 -17.16 15.63 -17.99
N ARG A 108 -17.42 16.28 -19.13
CA ARG A 108 -16.82 17.59 -19.44
C ARG A 108 -17.18 18.67 -18.42
N ARG A 109 -18.42 18.66 -17.92
CA ARG A 109 -18.86 19.62 -16.90
C ARG A 109 -18.12 19.47 -15.57
N VAL A 110 -17.75 18.23 -15.22
CA VAL A 110 -17.06 17.91 -13.96
C VAL A 110 -15.54 18.05 -14.10
N PHE A 111 -14.96 17.41 -15.11
CA PHE A 111 -13.52 17.23 -15.26
C PHE A 111 -12.88 18.20 -16.26
N GLY A 112 -13.68 19.02 -16.93
CA GLY A 112 -13.22 19.95 -17.96
C GLY A 112 -13.04 19.28 -19.32
N GLN A 113 -12.39 20.01 -20.24
CA GLN A 113 -12.02 19.45 -21.54
C GLN A 113 -10.94 18.38 -21.34
N MET A 114 -11.10 17.25 -22.00
CA MET A 114 -10.08 16.20 -22.04
C MET A 114 -8.79 16.74 -22.65
N TYR A 115 -7.65 16.17 -22.25
CA TYR A 115 -6.38 16.49 -22.88
C TYR A 115 -6.35 15.90 -24.29
N GLU A 116 -6.69 14.62 -24.42
CA GLU A 116 -6.73 13.89 -25.70
C GLU A 116 -7.82 12.81 -25.70
N ALA A 117 -8.40 12.53 -26.88
CA ALA A 117 -9.28 11.38 -27.14
C ALA A 117 -8.63 10.43 -28.14
N HIS A 118 -8.70 9.14 -27.84
CA HIS A 118 -8.17 8.08 -28.68
C HIS A 118 -9.22 6.98 -28.84
N ALA A 119 -9.33 6.42 -30.04
CA ALA A 119 -10.16 5.24 -30.29
C ALA A 119 -9.25 4.12 -30.81
N ALA A 120 -9.19 3.01 -30.08
CA ALA A 120 -8.46 1.82 -30.48
C ALA A 120 -9.43 0.64 -30.58
N ALA A 121 -9.51 0.03 -31.76
CA ALA A 121 -10.19 -1.25 -31.98
C ALA A 121 -9.14 -2.35 -32.10
N ARG A 122 -9.22 -3.37 -31.26
CA ARG A 122 -8.29 -4.50 -31.19
C ARG A 122 -9.07 -5.80 -31.41
N SER A 123 -8.65 -6.61 -32.37
CA SER A 123 -9.26 -7.92 -32.59
C SER A 123 -8.60 -8.97 -31.69
N PHE A 124 -9.37 -9.56 -30.76
CA PHE A 124 -8.92 -10.70 -29.96
C PHE A 124 -9.62 -12.00 -30.41
N PRO A 125 -9.02 -13.19 -30.15
CA PRO A 125 -9.70 -14.46 -30.30
C PRO A 125 -10.98 -14.53 -29.44
N SER A 126 -11.98 -15.32 -29.85
CA SER A 126 -13.29 -15.40 -29.18
C SER A 126 -13.27 -15.93 -27.74
N SER A 127 -12.15 -16.49 -27.27
CA SER A 127 -11.94 -16.96 -25.90
C SER A 127 -11.16 -15.97 -25.03
N HIS A 128 -10.97 -14.73 -25.51
CA HIS A 128 -10.19 -13.73 -24.80
C HIS A 128 -10.94 -13.20 -23.57
N GLN A 129 -10.26 -13.18 -22.44
CA GLN A 129 -10.76 -12.62 -21.19
C GLN A 129 -10.11 -11.25 -21.00
N GLU A 130 -10.93 -10.20 -20.92
CA GLU A 130 -10.44 -8.87 -20.58
C GLU A 130 -9.97 -8.84 -19.12
N ASP A 131 -8.76 -8.35 -18.89
CA ASP A 131 -8.25 -8.05 -17.56
C ASP A 131 -8.71 -6.62 -17.19
N PRO A 132 -9.52 -6.42 -16.13
CA PRO A 132 -9.98 -5.11 -15.72
C PRO A 132 -8.85 -4.15 -15.30
N TYR A 133 -7.64 -4.65 -15.04
CA TYR A 133 -6.47 -3.87 -14.66
C TYR A 133 -5.52 -3.55 -15.83
N ASP A 134 -5.69 -4.20 -16.98
CA ASP A 134 -4.85 -3.99 -18.15
C ASP A 134 -5.67 -3.57 -19.38
N LEU A 135 -5.64 -2.25 -19.65
CA LEU A 135 -6.27 -1.62 -20.82
C LEU A 135 -5.84 -2.27 -22.14
N ASN A 136 -4.66 -2.91 -22.17
CA ASN A 136 -4.17 -3.53 -23.39
C ASN A 136 -4.93 -4.80 -23.78
N THR A 137 -5.71 -5.36 -22.86
CA THR A 137 -6.52 -6.54 -23.10
C THR A 137 -7.93 -6.22 -23.61
N TRP A 138 -8.29 -4.96 -23.90
CA TRP A 138 -9.69 -4.61 -24.19
C TRP A 138 -9.98 -4.51 -25.69
N ALA A 139 -11.07 -5.15 -26.14
CA ALA A 139 -11.37 -5.38 -27.57
C ALA A 139 -11.72 -4.10 -28.36
N SER A 140 -12.37 -3.13 -27.74
CA SER A 140 -12.55 -1.82 -28.35
C SER A 140 -12.68 -0.77 -27.26
N VAL A 141 -11.83 0.24 -27.31
CA VAL A 141 -11.83 1.30 -26.32
C VAL A 141 -11.83 2.65 -27.04
N ASN A 142 -12.96 3.34 -26.97
CA ASN A 142 -12.97 4.79 -27.10
C ASN A 142 -12.58 5.33 -25.73
N ILE A 143 -11.48 6.05 -25.63
CA ILE A 143 -10.93 6.52 -24.36
C ILE A 143 -10.76 8.03 -24.34
N TRP A 144 -11.01 8.61 -23.17
CA TRP A 144 -10.55 9.95 -22.82
C TRP A 144 -9.51 9.86 -21.72
N ARG A 145 -8.46 10.68 -21.84
CA ARG A 145 -7.41 10.80 -20.82
C ARG A 145 -7.37 12.21 -20.25
N TYR A 146 -7.19 12.28 -18.94
CA TYR A 146 -6.91 13.50 -18.21
C TYR A 146 -5.61 13.33 -17.42
N ASP A 147 -4.72 14.29 -17.58
CA ASP A 147 -3.43 14.37 -16.90
C ASP A 147 -3.45 15.56 -15.93
N TYR A 148 -3.29 15.31 -14.63
CA TYR A 148 -3.43 16.35 -13.61
C TYR A 148 -2.08 16.77 -13.02
N ASN A 149 -1.90 18.08 -12.88
CA ASN A 149 -0.70 18.71 -12.30
C ASN A 149 0.61 18.27 -12.96
N VAL A 150 0.63 18.27 -14.29
CA VAL A 150 1.81 18.03 -15.10
C VAL A 150 2.83 19.15 -14.89
N GLN A 151 4.07 18.80 -14.51
CA GLN A 151 5.15 19.76 -14.34
C GLN A 151 5.45 20.49 -15.66
N ASN A 152 5.63 21.80 -15.59
CA ASN A 152 5.97 22.60 -16.76
C ASN A 152 7.21 22.06 -17.49
N GLY A 153 7.07 21.85 -18.81
CA GLY A 153 8.11 21.29 -19.68
C GLY A 153 8.24 19.76 -19.65
N TYR A 154 7.47 19.06 -18.81
CA TYR A 154 7.38 17.61 -18.86
C TYR A 154 6.44 17.18 -19.99
N GLN A 155 6.87 16.21 -20.80
CA GLN A 155 6.03 15.56 -21.78
C GLN A 155 5.54 14.25 -21.19
N VAL A 156 4.22 14.13 -21.04
CA VAL A 156 3.60 12.92 -20.52
C VAL A 156 3.86 11.77 -21.49
N ASN A 157 4.40 10.68 -20.98
CA ASN A 157 4.72 9.53 -21.81
C ASN A 157 3.45 8.77 -22.19
N TRP A 158 3.37 8.44 -23.47
CA TRP A 158 2.42 7.49 -24.03
C TRP A 158 3.27 6.34 -24.55
N GLY A 159 3.08 5.13 -24.02
CA GLY A 159 3.73 3.97 -24.63
C GLY A 159 3.36 3.95 -26.11
N GLU A 160 4.34 3.89 -27.02
CA GLU A 160 4.09 3.94 -28.47
C GLU A 160 3.13 2.83 -28.95
N GLU A 161 2.96 1.76 -28.15
CA GLU A 161 2.11 0.61 -28.45
C GLU A 161 1.02 0.35 -27.39
N SER A 162 0.93 1.15 -26.33
CA SER A 162 0.09 0.84 -25.17
C SER A 162 -0.60 2.06 -24.59
N LEU A 163 -1.86 1.89 -24.18
CA LEU A 163 -2.68 2.90 -23.51
C LEU A 163 -2.28 3.04 -22.04
N ASP A 164 -0.97 3.08 -21.79
CA ASP A 164 -0.41 2.96 -20.46
C ASP A 164 -0.41 4.30 -19.72
N PHE A 165 -0.53 4.19 -18.40
CA PHE A 165 -0.29 5.28 -17.48
C PHE A 165 1.19 5.66 -17.47
N ASP A 166 1.47 6.96 -17.33
CA ASP A 166 2.84 7.47 -17.13
C ASP A 166 3.27 7.28 -15.67
N VAL A 167 3.46 6.01 -15.30
CA VAL A 167 3.90 5.58 -13.97
C VAL A 167 5.24 6.21 -13.61
N ALA A 168 6.18 6.27 -14.54
CA ALA A 168 7.49 6.90 -14.33
C ALA A 168 7.36 8.40 -14.02
N GLY A 169 6.46 9.10 -14.72
CA GLY A 169 6.11 10.49 -14.44
C GLY A 169 5.52 10.67 -13.04
N MET A 170 4.62 9.77 -12.62
CA MET A 170 4.02 9.81 -11.27
C MET A 170 5.05 9.53 -10.17
N GLU A 171 5.86 8.49 -10.34
CA GLU A 171 6.93 8.13 -9.39
C GLU A 171 7.93 9.27 -9.21
N SER A 172 8.33 9.92 -10.31
CA SER A 172 9.25 11.05 -10.31
C SER A 172 8.60 12.39 -9.90
N GLY A 173 7.28 12.42 -9.70
CA GLY A 173 6.53 13.62 -9.31
C GLY A 173 6.39 14.66 -10.42
N LYS A 174 6.55 14.23 -11.67
CA LYS A 174 6.37 15.05 -12.88
C LYS A 174 4.92 15.19 -13.32
N ILE A 175 4.08 14.29 -12.84
CA ILE A 175 2.63 14.34 -12.94
C ILE A 175 2.07 13.80 -11.63
N GLU A 176 0.93 14.32 -11.16
CA GLU A 176 0.37 13.91 -9.87
C GLU A 176 -0.55 12.70 -10.00
N SER A 177 -1.40 12.71 -11.03
CA SER A 177 -2.40 11.68 -11.25
C SER A 177 -2.92 11.68 -12.70
N GLN A 178 -3.55 10.58 -13.07
CA GLN A 178 -4.09 10.33 -14.39
C GLN A 178 -5.43 9.61 -14.31
N LEU A 179 -6.40 10.08 -15.09
CA LEU A 179 -7.72 9.46 -15.24
C LEU A 179 -7.89 9.03 -16.69
N ILE A 180 -8.18 7.75 -16.90
CA ILE A 180 -8.59 7.20 -18.19
C ILE A 180 -10.04 6.76 -18.08
N ILE A 181 -10.89 7.29 -18.95
CA ILE A 181 -12.31 6.97 -19.05
C ILE A 181 -12.53 6.21 -20.34
N VAL A 182 -13.22 5.08 -20.27
CA VAL A 182 -13.56 4.23 -21.40
C VAL A 182 -15.05 4.31 -21.66
N TRP A 183 -15.37 4.57 -22.92
CA TRP A 183 -16.70 4.85 -23.41
C TRP A 183 -17.29 3.64 -24.13
N GLU A 184 -18.55 3.35 -23.85
CA GLU A 184 -19.40 2.45 -24.63
C GLU A 184 -20.71 3.18 -24.91
N ASP A 185 -21.17 3.15 -26.16
CA ASP A 185 -22.40 3.82 -26.59
C ASP A 185 -22.51 5.31 -26.16
N ASN A 186 -21.37 6.02 -26.19
CA ASN A 186 -21.21 7.43 -25.76
C ASN A 186 -21.48 7.71 -24.27
N MET A 187 -21.50 6.65 -23.45
CA MET A 187 -21.62 6.73 -22.00
C MET A 187 -20.36 6.15 -21.35
N VAL A 188 -20.06 6.61 -20.14
CA VAL A 188 -18.97 6.04 -19.32
C VAL A 188 -19.31 4.58 -19.07
N ASN A 189 -18.51 3.67 -19.62
CA ASN A 189 -18.59 2.26 -19.31
C ASN A 189 -17.73 1.96 -18.08
N ARG A 190 -16.47 2.40 -18.11
CA ARG A 190 -15.50 2.21 -17.03
C ARG A 190 -14.46 3.33 -16.99
N ALA A 191 -13.75 3.45 -15.89
CA ALA A 191 -12.65 4.39 -15.73
C ALA A 191 -11.61 3.85 -14.75
N ILE A 192 -10.35 4.23 -14.98
CA ILE A 192 -9.22 3.92 -14.12
C ILE A 192 -8.53 5.23 -13.76
N PHE A 193 -8.34 5.45 -12.46
CA PHE A 193 -7.65 6.62 -11.92
C PHE A 193 -6.39 6.16 -11.16
N LYS A 194 -5.22 6.63 -11.57
CA LYS A 194 -3.95 6.39 -10.87
C LYS A 194 -3.45 7.67 -10.26
N TYR A 195 -2.98 7.58 -9.02
CA TYR A 195 -2.49 8.73 -8.28
C TYR A 195 -1.39 8.33 -7.30
N LYS A 196 -0.52 9.28 -6.99
CA LYS A 196 0.59 9.05 -6.05
C LYS A 196 0.10 9.10 -4.60
N THR A 197 0.45 8.08 -3.83
CA THR A 197 0.30 8.02 -2.38
C THR A 197 1.68 8.09 -1.70
N TRP A 198 1.70 8.03 -0.36
CA TRP A 198 2.96 8.02 0.39
C TRP A 198 3.71 6.69 0.27
N ASP A 199 3.01 5.60 -0.04
CA ASP A 199 3.50 4.23 -0.15
C ASP A 199 3.68 3.75 -1.61
N GLY A 200 3.28 4.54 -2.60
CA GLY A 200 3.45 4.19 -4.01
C GLY A 200 2.49 4.89 -4.96
N ILE A 201 2.01 4.14 -5.96
CA ILE A 201 0.95 4.58 -6.86
C ILE A 201 -0.29 3.72 -6.59
N ALA A 202 -1.34 4.38 -6.12
CA ALA A 202 -2.64 3.75 -5.94
C ALA A 202 -3.43 3.77 -7.25
N THR A 203 -4.33 2.81 -7.39
CA THR A 203 -5.23 2.68 -8.55
C THR A 203 -6.67 2.56 -8.05
N THR A 204 -7.55 3.38 -8.60
CA THR A 204 -8.99 3.38 -8.35
C THR A 204 -9.71 3.02 -9.65
N GLN A 205 -10.72 2.17 -9.58
CA GLN A 205 -11.53 1.78 -10.73
C GLN A 205 -13.00 2.12 -10.54
N ILE A 206 -13.68 2.39 -11.65
CA ILE A 206 -15.13 2.66 -11.74
C ILE A 206 -15.62 1.86 -12.94
N GLY A 207 -16.67 1.04 -12.83
CA GLY A 207 -17.18 0.25 -13.95
C GLY A 207 -17.39 -1.24 -13.66
N PRO A 208 -17.99 -1.99 -14.61
CA PRO A 208 -18.24 -3.42 -14.48
C PRO A 208 -16.93 -4.20 -14.40
N GLY A 209 -16.84 -5.15 -13.46
CA GLY A 209 -15.62 -5.95 -13.20
C GLY A 209 -14.76 -5.42 -12.05
N VAL A 210 -15.00 -4.18 -11.62
CA VAL A 210 -14.89 -3.82 -10.19
C VAL A 210 -16.16 -4.38 -9.57
N ASP A 211 -16.12 -5.01 -8.40
CA ASP A 211 -17.33 -5.49 -7.72
C ASP A 211 -18.32 -4.34 -7.51
N GLU A 212 -19.16 -4.09 -8.52
CA GLU A 212 -20.26 -3.17 -8.44
C GLU A 212 -21.24 -3.81 -7.46
N PRO A 213 -21.44 -3.22 -6.26
CA PRO A 213 -22.39 -3.78 -5.33
C PRO A 213 -23.73 -3.84 -6.05
N PRO A 214 -24.41 -5.01 -6.03
CA PRO A 214 -25.70 -5.13 -6.71
C PRO A 214 -26.62 -4.01 -6.21
N PRO A 215 -27.51 -3.48 -7.07
CA PRO A 215 -28.42 -2.40 -6.68
C PRO A 215 -29.10 -2.81 -5.38
N ALA A 216 -29.07 -1.90 -4.41
CA ALA A 216 -29.49 -2.10 -3.03
C ALA A 216 -30.86 -2.80 -2.95
N SER A 217 -30.84 -4.13 -2.99
CA SER A 217 -31.89 -4.95 -2.41
C SER A 217 -31.61 -4.89 -0.92
N ALA A 218 -32.42 -4.09 -0.23
CA ALA A 218 -32.43 -3.92 1.21
C ALA A 218 -32.94 -5.20 1.90
N GLU A 219 -32.28 -6.33 1.64
CA GLU A 219 -32.28 -7.47 2.53
C GLU A 219 -30.97 -7.40 3.28
N ALA A 220 -31.07 -7.17 4.58
CA ALA A 220 -29.96 -7.03 5.51
C ALA A 220 -29.00 -8.22 5.36
N ARG A 221 -27.95 -8.05 4.55
CA ARG A 221 -26.72 -8.81 4.73
C ARG A 221 -26.28 -8.46 6.14
N THR A 222 -26.35 -9.42 7.05
CA THR A 222 -25.68 -9.32 8.35
C THR A 222 -24.24 -8.94 8.06
N GLU A 223 -23.90 -7.68 8.30
CA GLU A 223 -22.56 -7.15 8.05
C GLU A 223 -21.59 -7.99 8.88
N VAL A 224 -20.72 -8.73 8.20
CA VAL A 224 -19.74 -9.58 8.88
C VAL A 224 -18.73 -8.67 9.56
N LEU A 225 -18.65 -8.75 10.88
CA LEU A 225 -17.67 -8.04 11.69
C LEU A 225 -16.50 -8.98 11.99
N ARG A 226 -15.27 -8.54 11.76
CA ARG A 226 -14.06 -9.31 12.13
C ARG A 226 -13.38 -8.83 13.38
N ALA A 227 -13.57 -7.58 13.74
CA ALA A 227 -13.13 -7.07 15.03
C ALA A 227 -14.03 -5.93 15.50
N VAL A 228 -14.17 -5.81 16.82
CA VAL A 228 -14.99 -4.79 17.47
C VAL A 228 -14.23 -4.16 18.63
N GLY A 229 -14.28 -2.82 18.74
CA GLY A 229 -13.68 -2.07 19.85
C GLY A 229 -14.67 -1.06 20.44
N GLU A 230 -15.11 -1.29 21.67
CA GLU A 230 -16.12 -0.44 22.32
C GLU A 230 -15.53 0.81 22.99
N SER A 231 -15.88 1.97 22.47
CA SER A 231 -15.47 3.28 22.99
C SER A 231 -16.60 3.95 23.77
N SER A 232 -16.24 4.82 24.71
CA SER A 232 -17.23 5.72 25.34
C SER A 232 -17.81 6.75 24.36
N PHE A 233 -17.36 6.81 23.10
CA PHE A 233 -17.84 7.72 22.05
C PHE A 233 -18.49 7.00 20.85
N GLY A 234 -18.44 5.68 20.79
CA GLY A 234 -18.86 4.90 19.63
C GLY A 234 -18.20 3.52 19.60
N THR A 235 -18.21 2.87 18.46
CA THR A 235 -17.70 1.50 18.29
C THR A 235 -16.81 1.44 17.06
N PHE A 236 -15.60 0.90 17.22
CA PHE A 236 -14.77 0.47 16.09
C PHE A 236 -15.31 -0.84 15.52
N GLU A 237 -15.44 -0.91 14.21
CA GLU A 237 -15.97 -2.06 13.48
C GLU A 237 -15.07 -2.37 12.30
N LEU A 238 -14.37 -3.50 12.35
CA LEU A 238 -13.58 -3.98 11.22
C LEU A 238 -14.44 -4.87 10.33
N ARG A 239 -14.54 -4.52 9.05
CA ARG A 239 -15.43 -5.15 8.08
C ARG A 239 -14.66 -5.53 6.82
N PRO A 240 -15.02 -6.63 6.14
CA PRO A 240 -14.52 -6.88 4.80
C PRO A 240 -14.86 -5.71 3.87
N VAL A 241 -13.96 -5.38 2.95
CA VAL A 241 -14.22 -4.37 1.93
C VAL A 241 -15.46 -4.78 1.10
N ALA A 242 -16.35 -3.82 0.82
CA ALA A 242 -17.55 -4.12 0.07
C ALA A 242 -17.22 -4.70 -1.31
N GLY A 243 -17.87 -5.82 -1.66
CA GLY A 243 -17.65 -6.53 -2.92
C GLY A 243 -16.59 -7.63 -2.82
N THR A 244 -15.68 -7.59 -1.85
CA THR A 244 -14.68 -8.65 -1.69
C THR A 244 -15.25 -9.85 -0.95
N SER A 245 -14.60 -11.00 -1.13
CA SER A 245 -14.89 -12.22 -0.37
C SER A 245 -13.69 -12.62 0.47
N GLU A 246 -13.95 -13.09 1.68
CA GLU A 246 -12.91 -13.61 2.55
C GLU A 246 -12.59 -15.05 2.18
N LYS A 247 -11.30 -15.39 2.23
CA LYS A 247 -10.87 -16.77 2.14
C LYS A 247 -10.83 -17.37 3.54
N ILE A 248 -11.81 -18.21 3.83
CA ILE A 248 -11.97 -18.91 5.12
C ILE A 248 -11.60 -20.38 4.93
N GLN A 249 -10.66 -20.88 5.73
CA GLN A 249 -10.28 -22.28 5.72
C GLN A 249 -9.80 -22.73 7.11
N PRO A 250 -9.93 -24.03 7.46
CA PRO A 250 -9.21 -24.57 8.60
C PRO A 250 -7.70 -24.34 8.45
N LEU A 251 -7.01 -24.14 9.57
CA LEU A 251 -5.55 -24.02 9.59
C LEU A 251 -4.89 -25.32 9.08
N GLY A 252 -5.51 -26.47 9.38
CA GLY A 252 -5.20 -27.75 8.73
C GLY A 252 -3.97 -28.47 9.28
N ALA A 253 -3.24 -27.88 10.23
CA ALA A 253 -2.25 -28.58 11.04
C ALA A 253 -2.02 -27.85 12.38
N PRO A 254 -1.79 -28.56 13.49
CA PRO A 254 -1.37 -27.92 14.73
C PRO A 254 0.00 -27.26 14.55
N SER A 255 0.15 -26.01 14.96
CA SER A 255 1.40 -25.25 14.87
C SER A 255 1.47 -24.22 16.01
N CYS A 256 2.55 -23.42 16.10
CA CYS A 256 2.51 -22.29 17.05
C CYS A 256 1.50 -21.21 16.66
N LEU A 257 0.97 -21.24 15.42
CA LEU A 257 -0.09 -20.34 14.96
C LEU A 257 -1.48 -20.78 15.44
N GLY A 258 -1.64 -22.01 15.94
CA GLY A 258 -2.93 -22.47 16.46
C GLY A 258 -3.14 -23.98 16.36
N LEU A 259 -4.34 -24.42 16.70
CA LEU A 259 -4.83 -25.79 16.54
C LEU A 259 -5.20 -26.07 15.07
N GLU A 260 -5.17 -27.34 14.68
CA GLU A 260 -5.60 -27.77 13.33
C GLU A 260 -7.02 -27.31 12.96
N THR A 261 -7.89 -27.25 13.98
CA THR A 261 -9.30 -26.86 13.87
C THR A 261 -9.53 -25.36 13.88
N ASP A 262 -8.50 -24.56 14.14
CA ASP A 262 -8.62 -23.11 14.08
C ASP A 262 -8.86 -22.66 12.64
N VAL A 263 -9.37 -21.44 12.50
CA VAL A 263 -9.74 -20.85 11.22
C VAL A 263 -8.67 -19.83 10.81
N ASN A 264 -8.20 -19.96 9.58
CA ASN A 264 -7.49 -18.90 8.86
C ASN A 264 -8.50 -18.13 8.01
N ILE A 265 -8.60 -16.83 8.23
CA ILE A 265 -9.48 -15.91 7.49
C ILE A 265 -8.58 -14.85 6.87
N ALA A 266 -8.51 -14.82 5.54
CA ALA A 266 -7.72 -13.84 4.80
C ALA A 266 -8.61 -12.94 3.93
N GLY A 267 -8.33 -11.65 3.90
CA GLY A 267 -9.09 -10.70 3.09
C GLY A 267 -8.60 -9.26 3.19
N ASP A 268 -9.29 -8.38 2.47
CA ASP A 268 -9.12 -6.94 2.57
C ASP A 268 -10.21 -6.37 3.48
N TYR A 269 -9.81 -5.49 4.40
CA TYR A 269 -10.70 -4.94 5.42
C TYR A 269 -10.64 -3.42 5.47
N GLU A 270 -11.74 -2.85 5.95
CA GLU A 270 -11.86 -1.45 6.29
C GLU A 270 -12.32 -1.32 7.74
N LEU A 271 -11.58 -0.51 8.50
CA LEU A 271 -11.93 -0.15 9.86
C LEU A 271 -12.83 1.07 9.82
N PHE A 272 -14.05 0.88 10.32
CA PHE A 272 -14.99 1.96 10.53
C PHE A 272 -15.08 2.32 12.01
N PHE A 273 -15.54 3.54 12.28
CA PHE A 273 -16.00 3.94 13.60
C PHE A 273 -17.45 4.43 13.49
N ARG A 274 -18.34 3.79 14.24
CA ARG A 274 -19.73 4.20 14.38
C ARG A 274 -19.85 5.06 15.63
N ASP A 275 -20.21 6.34 15.48
CA ASP A 275 -20.44 7.19 16.64
C ASP A 275 -21.75 6.83 17.38
N LYS A 276 -21.98 7.46 18.54
CA LYS A 276 -23.22 7.27 19.33
C LYS A 276 -24.52 7.64 18.59
N ASN A 277 -24.43 8.47 17.56
CA ASN A 277 -25.58 8.86 16.74
C ASN A 277 -25.82 7.86 15.59
N GLY A 278 -24.97 6.85 15.45
CA GLY A 278 -25.01 5.86 14.39
C GLY A 278 -24.30 6.27 13.10
N ALA A 279 -23.62 7.42 13.07
CA ALA A 279 -22.86 7.85 11.91
C ALA A 279 -21.59 7.00 11.76
N LEU A 280 -21.43 6.40 10.59
CA LEU A 280 -20.30 5.54 10.25
C LEU A 280 -19.23 6.36 9.49
N GLN A 281 -17.99 6.32 9.96
CA GLN A 281 -16.84 6.93 9.27
C GLN A 281 -15.74 5.89 9.04
N SER A 282 -15.14 5.89 7.84
CA SER A 282 -13.94 5.10 7.56
C SER A 282 -12.73 5.70 8.29
N VAL A 283 -11.92 4.85 8.90
CA VAL A 283 -10.75 5.23 9.70
C VAL A 283 -9.46 4.76 9.05
N TYR A 284 -9.44 3.52 8.56
CA TYR A 284 -8.22 2.89 8.04
C TYR A 284 -8.52 1.67 7.17
N SER A 285 -7.66 1.37 6.19
CA SER A 285 -7.76 0.20 5.32
C SER A 285 -6.62 -0.78 5.60
N LEU A 286 -6.93 -2.07 5.62
CA LEU A 286 -6.03 -3.18 5.92
C LEU A 286 -6.12 -4.21 4.80
N ASN A 287 -5.16 -4.17 3.88
CA ASN A 287 -5.14 -5.07 2.71
C ASN A 287 -4.41 -6.36 3.04
N GLY A 288 -4.93 -7.50 2.59
CA GLY A 288 -4.33 -8.82 2.78
C GLY A 288 -4.14 -9.22 4.24
N LEU A 289 -5.01 -8.77 5.14
CA LEU A 289 -4.93 -9.09 6.55
C LEU A 289 -5.34 -10.55 6.78
N GLU A 290 -4.61 -11.24 7.64
CA GLU A 290 -4.89 -12.62 8.01
C GLU A 290 -5.25 -12.71 9.49
N PHE A 291 -6.42 -13.27 9.77
CA PHE A 291 -6.80 -13.70 11.11
C PHE A 291 -6.51 -15.19 11.29
N ILE A 292 -5.94 -15.52 12.44
CA ILE A 292 -5.89 -16.90 12.93
C ILE A 292 -6.62 -16.92 14.27
N GLN A 293 -7.74 -17.65 14.34
CA GLN A 293 -8.65 -17.65 15.48
C GLN A 293 -9.39 -18.98 15.65
N HIS A 294 -9.87 -19.23 16.87
CA HIS A 294 -10.54 -20.50 17.22
C HIS A 294 -11.86 -20.74 16.48
N ASN A 295 -12.54 -19.67 16.07
CA ASN A 295 -13.84 -19.69 15.39
C ASN A 295 -13.98 -18.44 14.50
N GLU A 296 -15.11 -18.24 13.83
CA GLU A 296 -15.35 -17.06 12.96
C GLU A 296 -15.91 -15.83 13.71
N GLU A 297 -15.95 -15.85 15.05
CA GLU A 297 -16.49 -14.73 15.83
C GLU A 297 -15.62 -13.47 15.70
N PRO A 298 -16.21 -12.26 15.85
CA PRO A 298 -15.44 -11.03 15.83
C PRO A 298 -14.42 -10.96 16.97
N VAL A 299 -13.19 -10.55 16.67
CA VAL A 299 -12.13 -10.31 17.66
C VAL A 299 -12.43 -9.05 18.46
N ALA A 300 -12.48 -9.17 19.79
CA ALA A 300 -12.55 -8.01 20.66
C ALA A 300 -11.19 -7.28 20.69
N MET A 301 -11.18 -6.01 20.29
CA MET A 301 -10.00 -5.16 20.40
C MET A 301 -9.68 -4.89 21.87
N ARG A 302 -8.39 -4.90 22.23
CA ARG A 302 -7.96 -4.63 23.60
C ARG A 302 -7.95 -3.13 23.84
N LYS A 303 -8.83 -2.66 24.74
CA LYS A 303 -8.94 -1.26 25.12
C LYS A 303 -7.93 -0.88 26.21
N PHE A 304 -7.30 0.28 26.06
CA PHE A 304 -6.46 0.92 27.06
C PHE A 304 -6.92 2.36 27.25
N ASP A 305 -7.22 2.73 28.49
CA ASP A 305 -7.79 4.03 28.81
C ASP A 305 -6.72 5.01 29.28
N PHE A 306 -6.31 5.94 28.40
CA PHE A 306 -5.41 7.04 28.75
C PHE A 306 -6.21 8.28 29.16
N PRO A 307 -5.60 9.28 29.84
CA PRO A 307 -6.31 10.49 30.25
C PRO A 307 -7.03 11.20 29.09
N ASP A 308 -6.38 11.30 27.93
CA ASP A 308 -6.86 12.09 26.80
C ASP A 308 -7.29 11.24 25.58
N VAL A 309 -7.06 9.92 25.59
CA VAL A 309 -7.37 9.02 24.47
C VAL A 309 -7.83 7.65 24.96
N GLU A 310 -8.86 7.09 24.32
CA GLU A 310 -9.15 5.67 24.42
C GLU A 310 -8.41 4.94 23.30
N LEU A 311 -7.44 4.11 23.64
CA LEU A 311 -6.63 3.37 22.66
C LEU A 311 -7.15 1.93 22.52
N PHE A 312 -7.14 1.39 21.32
CA PHE A 312 -7.59 0.05 20.97
C PHE A 312 -6.52 -0.68 20.19
N LEU A 313 -6.15 -1.88 20.65
CA LEU A 313 -5.22 -2.75 19.95
C LEU A 313 -5.96 -3.88 19.24
N LEU A 314 -5.76 -3.98 17.94
CA LEU A 314 -6.17 -5.12 17.12
C LEU A 314 -4.98 -6.08 17.02
N ILE A 315 -5.20 -7.33 17.41
CA ILE A 315 -4.24 -8.42 17.30
C ILE A 315 -4.93 -9.53 16.47
N PRO A 316 -4.70 -9.60 15.15
CA PRO A 316 -5.46 -10.49 14.25
C PRO A 316 -5.23 -11.98 14.52
N ARG A 317 -4.11 -12.32 15.17
CA ARG A 317 -3.72 -13.70 15.49
C ARG A 317 -3.61 -13.83 17.01
N TYR A 318 -4.22 -14.85 17.60
CA TYR A 318 -4.15 -15.01 19.06
C TYR A 318 -2.86 -15.73 19.52
N THR A 319 -2.14 -16.38 18.62
CA THR A 319 -0.89 -17.11 18.91
C THR A 319 0.07 -17.07 17.71
N ASP A 320 1.38 -17.16 17.98
CA ASP A 320 2.48 -17.24 17.01
C ASP A 320 3.74 -17.80 17.72
N CYS A 321 4.71 -18.34 16.97
CA CYS A 321 5.98 -18.83 17.56
C CYS A 321 6.89 -17.68 18.01
N HIS A 322 6.81 -16.52 17.35
CA HIS A 322 7.80 -15.46 17.46
C HIS A 322 7.22 -14.15 17.93
N GLY A 323 6.00 -13.81 17.51
CA GLY A 323 5.35 -12.57 17.93
C GLY A 323 4.04 -12.34 17.20
N LEU A 324 3.15 -11.57 17.83
CA LEU A 324 1.88 -11.19 17.26
C LEU A 324 1.97 -9.80 16.66
N GLU A 325 1.40 -9.63 15.48
CA GLU A 325 1.20 -8.32 14.88
C GLU A 325 0.14 -7.55 15.67
N VAL A 326 0.41 -6.28 15.95
CA VAL A 326 -0.52 -5.40 16.64
C VAL A 326 -0.66 -4.08 15.91
N TYR A 327 -1.90 -3.69 15.69
CA TYR A 327 -2.30 -2.39 15.15
C TYR A 327 -2.94 -1.57 16.27
N ALA A 328 -2.71 -0.26 16.25
CA ALA A 328 -3.27 0.63 17.26
C ALA A 328 -4.18 1.69 16.63
N PHE A 329 -5.36 1.83 17.21
CA PHE A 329 -6.36 2.84 16.88
C PHE A 329 -6.72 3.59 18.15
N GLY A 330 -7.28 4.79 18.04
CA GLY A 330 -7.69 5.52 19.22
C GLY A 330 -8.78 6.54 18.94
N VAL A 331 -9.48 6.92 20.00
CA VAL A 331 -10.50 7.97 20.01
C VAL A 331 -10.04 9.06 20.96
N ASP A 332 -9.84 10.26 20.43
CA ASP A 332 -9.55 11.45 21.22
C ASP A 332 -10.75 11.76 22.12
N LYS A 333 -10.54 11.81 23.44
CA LYS A 333 -11.63 12.01 24.42
C LYS A 333 -12.17 13.44 24.42
N GLN A 334 -11.42 14.42 23.92
CA GLN A 334 -11.88 15.80 23.82
C GLN A 334 -12.78 16.00 22.59
N SER A 335 -12.38 15.43 21.46
CA SER A 335 -13.08 15.65 20.19
C SER A 335 -14.02 14.51 19.76
N GLY A 336 -13.91 13.33 20.38
CA GLY A 336 -14.60 12.11 19.98
C GLY A 336 -14.15 11.55 18.63
N LYS A 337 -13.05 12.07 18.04
CA LYS A 337 -12.60 11.70 16.70
C LYS A 337 -11.73 10.45 16.74
N PRO A 338 -12.02 9.43 15.91
CA PRO A 338 -11.18 8.25 15.78
C PRO A 338 -9.98 8.54 14.86
N SER A 339 -8.88 7.82 15.09
CA SER A 339 -7.73 7.79 14.18
C SER A 339 -6.87 6.54 14.38
N VAL A 340 -6.04 6.22 13.39
CA VAL A 340 -4.92 5.28 13.56
C VAL A 340 -3.82 5.91 14.42
N PHE A 341 -3.12 5.09 15.20
CA PHE A 341 -1.99 5.47 16.05
C PHE A 341 -0.74 4.64 15.68
N PRO A 342 -0.03 4.99 14.60
CA PRO A 342 1.21 4.29 14.24
C PRO A 342 2.25 4.37 15.34
N PHE A 343 3.11 3.36 15.41
CA PHE A 343 4.25 3.28 16.33
C PHE A 343 5.43 4.08 15.76
N LYS A 344 5.99 4.96 16.59
CA LYS A 344 7.09 5.83 16.19
C LYS A 344 8.28 5.68 17.13
N THR A 345 9.42 5.31 16.56
CA THR A 345 10.73 5.34 17.22
C THR A 345 11.56 6.49 16.65
N ARG A 346 12.84 6.58 17.04
CA ARG A 346 13.78 7.56 16.45
C ARG A 346 13.98 7.33 14.96
N ASP A 347 14.04 6.05 14.56
CA ASP A 347 14.49 5.63 13.23
C ASP A 347 13.37 5.01 12.39
N GLN A 348 12.20 4.75 13.00
CA GLN A 348 11.11 4.03 12.36
C GLN A 348 9.75 4.69 12.62
N HIS A 349 8.89 4.63 11.61
CA HIS A 349 7.47 4.93 11.71
C HIS A 349 6.71 3.75 11.09
N ALA A 350 5.98 3.00 11.91
CA ALA A 350 5.36 1.73 11.52
C ALA A 350 3.88 1.70 11.93
N THR A 351 3.01 1.27 11.01
CA THR A 351 1.57 1.12 11.26
C THR A 351 1.24 -0.15 12.04
N VAL A 352 2.18 -1.10 12.08
CA VAL A 352 2.11 -2.37 12.81
C VAL A 352 3.33 -2.50 13.72
N TRP A 353 3.16 -3.15 14.86
CA TRP A 353 4.24 -3.54 15.75
C TRP A 353 4.16 -5.03 16.07
N THR A 354 5.19 -5.57 16.71
CA THR A 354 5.23 -6.97 17.14
C THR A 354 5.21 -7.05 18.67
N THR A 355 4.30 -7.86 19.22
CA THR A 355 4.18 -8.13 20.66
C THR A 355 4.41 -9.60 20.97
N SER A 356 4.77 -9.92 22.21
CA SER A 356 4.87 -11.28 22.73
C SER A 356 3.50 -11.96 22.71
N PRO A 357 3.43 -13.25 22.30
CA PRO A 357 2.18 -14.03 22.38
C PRO A 357 1.82 -14.41 23.82
N VAL A 358 2.78 -14.30 24.76
CA VAL A 358 2.58 -14.65 26.18
C VAL A 358 2.34 -13.40 27.03
N ASN A 359 3.17 -12.37 26.83
CA ASN A 359 3.10 -11.12 27.56
C ASN A 359 2.47 -10.06 26.67
N LEU A 360 1.14 -10.16 26.51
CA LEU A 360 0.38 -9.22 25.69
C LEU A 360 0.50 -7.78 26.25
N PRO A 361 0.26 -6.74 25.42
CA PRO A 361 0.44 -5.36 25.85
C PRO A 361 -0.36 -5.00 27.11
N VAL A 362 0.19 -4.13 27.96
CA VAL A 362 -0.44 -3.67 29.21
C VAL A 362 -0.29 -2.15 29.36
N LEU A 363 -1.18 -1.54 30.15
CA LEU A 363 -1.06 -0.14 30.53
C LEU A 363 -0.45 -0.06 31.93
N GLU A 364 0.74 0.55 32.05
CA GLU A 364 1.42 0.76 33.32
C GLU A 364 1.90 2.20 33.43
N ASN A 365 1.57 2.86 34.56
CA ASN A 365 1.99 4.23 34.86
C ASN A 365 1.67 5.25 33.74
N GLY A 366 0.55 5.05 33.03
CA GLY A 366 0.15 5.92 31.91
C GLY A 366 0.92 5.69 30.62
N SER A 367 1.65 4.58 30.50
CA SER A 367 2.36 4.16 29.30
C SER A 367 1.88 2.79 28.82
N LEU A 368 1.85 2.60 27.51
CA LEU A 368 1.64 1.29 26.90
C LEU A 368 2.96 0.51 26.93
N ILE A 369 2.98 -0.60 27.65
CA ILE A 369 4.12 -1.51 27.70
C ILE A 369 3.87 -2.65 26.71
N ILE A 370 4.82 -2.83 25.79
CA ILE A 370 4.81 -3.92 24.82
C ILE A 370 6.10 -4.70 24.97
N GLU A 371 6.00 -5.99 25.26
CA GLU A 371 7.15 -6.88 25.15
C GLU A 371 7.23 -7.40 23.73
N GLY A 372 8.40 -7.30 23.10
CA GLY A 372 8.63 -7.82 21.77
C GLY A 372 8.58 -9.34 21.71
N GLY A 373 8.56 -9.85 20.50
CA GLY A 373 8.65 -11.26 20.20
C GLY A 373 9.94 -11.93 20.72
N ARG A 374 9.87 -13.23 21.06
CA ARG A 374 11.03 -14.05 21.44
C ARG A 374 11.43 -14.93 20.26
N GLY A 375 12.66 -14.76 19.79
CA GLY A 375 13.22 -15.54 18.69
C GLY A 375 13.74 -16.90 19.14
N ALA A 376 13.92 -17.81 18.20
CA ALA A 376 14.62 -19.07 18.48
C ALA A 376 16.09 -18.78 18.86
N GLY A 377 16.49 -19.20 20.07
CA GLY A 377 17.86 -19.04 20.56
C GLY A 377 18.20 -17.68 21.17
N THR A 378 17.20 -16.84 21.48
CA THR A 378 17.39 -15.61 22.26
C THR A 378 17.00 -15.82 23.71
N ASP A 379 17.93 -15.56 24.63
CA ASP A 379 17.72 -15.63 26.09
C ASP A 379 17.04 -14.36 26.65
N GLY A 380 16.19 -13.71 25.85
CA GLY A 380 15.55 -12.46 26.24
C GLY A 380 14.63 -11.86 25.19
N ALA A 381 13.98 -10.76 25.56
CA ALA A 381 13.14 -9.93 24.69
C ALA A 381 13.44 -8.44 24.93
N VAL A 382 12.94 -7.59 24.05
CA VAL A 382 12.97 -6.14 24.27
C VAL A 382 11.61 -5.72 24.80
N ARG A 383 11.57 -5.03 25.94
CA ARG A 383 10.39 -4.33 26.42
C ARG A 383 10.42 -2.90 25.90
N TYR A 384 9.31 -2.46 25.32
CA TYR A 384 9.11 -1.12 24.77
C TYR A 384 8.06 -0.38 25.61
N THR A 385 8.35 0.87 25.94
CA THR A 385 7.42 1.78 26.64
C THR A 385 6.99 2.86 25.67
N PHE A 386 5.70 2.89 25.33
CA PHE A 386 5.12 3.89 24.44
C PHE A 386 4.18 4.83 25.18
N LYS A 387 4.13 6.09 24.73
CA LYS A 387 3.05 7.01 25.10
C LYS A 387 2.35 7.57 23.87
N PRO A 388 1.02 7.77 23.93
CA PRO A 388 0.31 8.45 22.87
C PRO A 388 0.71 9.93 22.81
N ASP A 389 1.08 10.40 21.62
CA ASP A 389 1.18 11.83 21.28
C ASP A 389 -0.06 12.18 20.45
N LEU A 390 -1.05 12.82 21.08
CA LEU A 390 -2.31 13.16 20.43
C LEU A 390 -2.18 14.19 19.31
N GLY A 391 -1.25 15.14 19.46
CA GLY A 391 -1.02 16.16 18.44
C GLY A 391 -0.51 15.56 17.13
N LYS A 392 0.25 14.47 17.24
CA LYS A 392 0.79 13.73 16.09
C LYS A 392 0.03 12.45 15.75
N ARG A 393 -0.89 12.00 16.62
CA ARG A 393 -1.66 10.74 16.50
C ARG A 393 -0.75 9.52 16.31
N VAL A 394 0.25 9.38 17.17
CA VAL A 394 1.22 8.27 17.14
C VAL A 394 1.47 7.75 18.55
N LEU A 395 1.90 6.50 18.64
CA LEU A 395 2.51 5.95 19.85
C LEU A 395 4.02 6.21 19.80
N MET A 396 4.48 7.19 20.57
CA MET A 396 5.89 7.57 20.66
C MET A 396 6.63 6.63 21.61
N LEU A 397 7.73 6.03 21.15
CA LEU A 397 8.62 5.26 22.00
C LEU A 397 9.34 6.20 23.00
N GLU A 398 9.15 5.96 24.29
CA GLU A 398 9.84 6.68 25.36
C GLU A 398 11.13 5.97 25.78
N SER A 399 11.08 4.64 25.92
CA SER A 399 12.20 3.84 26.35
C SER A 399 12.09 2.39 25.85
N GLN A 400 13.24 1.72 25.83
CA GLN A 400 13.31 0.29 25.59
C GLN A 400 14.32 -0.35 26.55
N GLU A 401 14.05 -1.57 26.98
CA GLU A 401 14.86 -2.32 27.95
C GLU A 401 15.03 -3.76 27.47
N GLN A 402 16.24 -4.32 27.60
CA GLN A 402 16.45 -5.74 27.38
C GLN A 402 16.02 -6.51 28.63
N ILE A 403 15.08 -7.43 28.47
CA ILE A 403 14.57 -8.28 29.54
C ILE A 403 15.01 -9.75 29.30
N PRO A 404 15.24 -10.54 30.37
CA PRO A 404 15.58 -11.96 30.27
C PRO A 404 14.48 -12.85 29.68
#